data_AF-A0A3B0VGE5-F1
#
_entry.id   AF-A0A3B0VGE5-F1
#
_cell.length_a   1.000
_cell.length_b   1.000
_cell.length_c   1.000
_cell.angle_alpha   90.00
_cell.angle_beta   90.00
_cell.angle_gamma   90.00
#
_symmetry.space_group_name_H-M   'P 1'
#
loop_
_entity.id
_entity.type
_entity.pdbx_description
1 polymer ?
#
loop_
_entity_poly.entity_id
_entity_poly.type
_entity_poly.pdbx_seq_one_letter_code
_entity_poly.pdbx_strand_id
1 'polypeptide(L)'
;MQRAEIQRQILAILEDLFEFENPGLNDNLRDDHGFDSIDAIELLGEIEKILGFSLTRAEKEKAMTIRTINDILDYIEVVASEHNQ
;
A
#
# COMPACT_ATOMS: atom_id res chain seq x y z
N MET A 1 4.71 8.11 12.36
CA MET A 1 3.30 7.73 12.07
C MET A 1 2.98 6.43 12.81
N GLN A 2 1.74 6.19 13.24
CA GLN A 2 1.38 4.90 13.85
C GLN A 2 0.86 3.93 12.78
N ARG A 3 1.38 2.69 12.77
CA ARG A 3 0.95 1.61 11.85
C ARG A 3 -0.57 1.45 11.76
N ALA A 4 -1.27 1.59 12.88
CA ALA A 4 -2.74 1.51 12.95
C ALA A 4 -3.47 2.65 12.21
N GLU A 5 -2.84 3.81 12.05
CA GLU A 5 -3.40 4.91 11.27
C GLU A 5 -3.21 4.68 9.78
N ILE A 6 -2.00 4.28 9.37
CA ILE A 6 -1.70 3.90 7.98
C ILE A 6 -2.62 2.75 7.55
N GLN A 7 -2.79 1.73 8.40
CA GLN A 7 -3.68 0.61 8.11
C GLN A 7 -5.12 1.05 7.82
N ARG A 8 -5.67 1.96 8.62
CA ARG A 8 -7.03 2.46 8.39
C ARG A 8 -7.14 3.24 7.09
N GLN A 9 -6.12 4.03 6.75
CA GLN A 9 -6.10 4.76 5.47
C GLN A 9 -5.98 3.80 4.28
N ILE A 10 -5.10 2.81 4.35
CA ILE A 10 -4.92 1.82 3.29
C ILE A 10 -6.19 0.99 3.09
N LEU A 11 -6.83 0.52 4.17
CA LEU A 11 -8.10 -0.20 4.05
C LEU A 11 -9.17 0.68 3.40
N ALA A 12 -9.30 1.93 3.81
CA ALA A 12 -10.25 2.86 3.19
C ALA A 12 -9.97 3.06 1.69
N ILE A 13 -8.70 3.13 1.27
CA ILE A 13 -8.32 3.26 -0.14
C ILE A 13 -8.64 1.98 -0.93
N LEU A 14 -8.36 0.82 -0.35
CA LEU A 14 -8.68 -0.48 -0.95
C LEU A 14 -10.20 -0.65 -1.12
N GLU A 15 -10.99 -0.21 -0.14
CA GLU A 15 -12.45 -0.25 -0.21
C GLU A 15 -13.02 0.79 -1.19
N ASP A 16 -12.50 2.03 -1.19
CA ASP A 16 -13.07 3.16 -1.96
C ASP A 16 -12.59 3.20 -3.42
N LEU A 17 -11.30 2.95 -3.67
CA LEU A 17 -10.73 3.00 -5.03
C LEU A 17 -10.79 1.66 -5.74
N PHE A 18 -10.64 0.57 -5.01
CA PHE A 18 -10.52 -0.77 -5.59
C PHE A 18 -11.74 -1.65 -5.33
N GLU A 19 -12.76 -1.13 -4.63
CA GLU A 19 -14.00 -1.83 -4.31
C GLU A 19 -13.79 -3.15 -3.55
N PHE A 20 -12.73 -3.24 -2.73
CA PHE A 20 -12.43 -4.47 -1.99
C PHE A 20 -13.45 -4.68 -0.86
N GLU A 21 -14.12 -5.84 -0.84
CA GLU A 21 -15.06 -6.18 0.23
C GLU A 21 -14.33 -6.78 1.45
N ASN A 22 -14.02 -5.93 2.43
CA ASN A 22 -13.42 -6.32 3.71
C ASN A 22 -12.22 -7.28 3.57
N PRO A 23 -11.16 -6.86 2.87
CA PRO A 23 -10.04 -7.72 2.54
C PRO A 23 -9.26 -8.11 3.81
N GLY A 24 -8.92 -9.40 3.93
CA GLY A 24 -8.11 -9.90 5.02
C GLY A 24 -6.67 -9.39 4.94
N LEU A 25 -6.03 -9.18 6.08
CA LEU A 25 -4.66 -8.63 6.12
C LEU A 25 -3.62 -9.55 5.43
N ASN A 26 -3.92 -10.85 5.34
CA ASN A 26 -3.07 -11.87 4.72
C ASN A 26 -3.65 -12.38 3.40
N ASP A 27 -4.75 -11.80 2.93
CA ASP A 27 -5.38 -12.23 1.68
C ASP A 27 -4.47 -11.81 0.52
N ASN A 28 -4.43 -12.65 -0.51
CA ASN A 28 -3.61 -12.36 -1.66
C ASN A 28 -4.36 -11.40 -2.56
N LEU A 29 -3.97 -10.12 -2.53
CA LEU A 29 -4.64 -9.05 -3.27
C LEU A 29 -4.76 -9.40 -4.75
N ARG A 30 -3.78 -10.08 -5.35
CA ARG A 30 -3.83 -10.44 -6.76
C ARG A 30 -4.79 -11.59 -7.07
N ASP A 31 -4.75 -12.63 -6.24
CA ASP A 31 -5.47 -13.88 -6.51
C ASP A 31 -6.92 -13.79 -6.04
N ASP A 32 -7.12 -13.24 -4.84
CA ASP A 32 -8.43 -13.12 -4.18
C ASP A 32 -9.20 -11.86 -4.60
N HIS A 33 -8.49 -10.75 -4.86
CA HIS A 33 -9.10 -9.44 -5.14
C HIS A 33 -8.81 -8.88 -6.53
N GLY A 34 -8.08 -9.62 -7.39
CA GLY A 34 -7.78 -9.18 -8.75
C GLY A 34 -6.84 -7.97 -8.85
N PHE A 35 -6.06 -7.68 -7.80
CA PHE A 35 -5.13 -6.56 -7.77
C PHE A 35 -4.02 -6.72 -8.81
N ASP A 36 -4.04 -5.85 -9.81
CA ASP A 36 -3.13 -5.90 -10.93
C ASP A 36 -1.99 -4.88 -10.83
N SER A 37 -1.13 -4.85 -11.85
CA SER A 37 0.01 -3.92 -11.88
C SER A 37 -0.41 -2.46 -12.05
N ILE A 38 -1.61 -2.21 -12.61
CA ILE A 38 -2.19 -0.87 -12.73
C ILE A 38 -2.62 -0.38 -11.35
N ASP A 39 -3.31 -1.23 -10.59
CA ASP A 39 -3.77 -0.92 -9.24
C ASP A 39 -2.62 -0.62 -8.30
N ALA A 40 -1.51 -1.35 -8.42
CA ALA A 40 -0.29 -1.06 -7.68
C ALA A 40 0.24 0.36 -7.95
N ILE A 41 0.18 0.84 -9.19
CA ILE A 41 0.62 2.20 -9.53
C ILE A 41 -0.33 3.25 -8.94
N GLU A 42 -1.64 3.03 -8.99
CA GLU A 42 -2.63 3.94 -8.40
C GLU A 42 -2.50 4.01 -6.88
N LEU A 43 -2.37 2.86 -6.22
CA LEU A 43 -2.14 2.76 -4.78
C LEU A 43 -0.85 3.49 -4.38
N LEU A 44 0.23 3.34 -5.16
CA LEU A 44 1.48 4.06 -4.90
C LEU A 44 1.29 5.58 -4.97
N GLY A 45 0.47 6.07 -5.90
CA GLY A 45 0.14 7.49 -5.99
C GLY A 45 -0.59 8.01 -4.74
N GLU A 46 -1.52 7.23 -4.19
CA GLU A 46 -2.19 7.57 -2.92
C GLU A 46 -1.23 7.52 -1.73
N ILE A 47 -0.35 6.51 -1.68
CA ILE A 47 0.69 6.40 -0.64
C ILE A 47 1.62 7.62 -0.68
N GLU A 48 2.06 8.07 -1.85
CA GLU A 48 2.87 9.28 -2.02
C GLU A 48 2.15 10.52 -1.46
N LYS A 49 0.83 10.64 -1.65
CA LYS A 49 0.02 11.74 -1.09
C LYS A 49 -0.07 11.68 0.44
N ILE A 50 -0.23 10.48 1.02
CA ILE A 50 -0.29 10.26 2.47
C ILE A 50 1.04 10.59 3.12
N LEU A 51 2.13 10.14 2.51
CA LEU A 51 3.49 10.35 2.99
C LEU A 51 3.98 11.79 2.77
N GLY A 52 3.42 12.50 1.78
CA GLY A 52 3.79 13.88 1.45
C GLY A 52 5.10 14.00 0.65
N PHE A 53 5.62 12.89 0.13
CA PHE A 53 6.81 12.84 -0.71
C PHE A 53 6.66 11.78 -1.80
N SER A 54 7.44 11.94 -2.87
CA SER A 54 7.47 10.97 -3.96
C SER A 54 8.43 9.82 -3.64
N LEU A 55 7.99 8.61 -3.93
CA LEU A 55 8.79 7.40 -3.81
C LEU A 55 9.86 7.36 -4.91
N THR A 56 11.03 6.88 -4.55
CA THR A 56 12.14 6.60 -5.47
C THR A 56 11.82 5.38 -6.34
N ARG A 57 12.61 5.17 -7.40
CA ARG A 57 12.43 4.02 -8.29
C ARG A 57 12.57 2.69 -7.55
N ALA A 58 13.54 2.57 -6.66
CA ALA A 58 13.77 1.34 -5.90
C ALA A 58 12.61 1.01 -4.95
N GLU A 59 12.00 2.03 -4.34
CA GLU A 59 10.81 1.87 -3.50
C GLU A 59 9.60 1.43 -4.34
N LYS A 60 9.40 2.04 -5.50
CA LYS A 60 8.35 1.62 -6.46
C LYS A 60 8.55 0.17 -6.92
N GLU A 61 9.78 -0.25 -7.18
CA GLU A 61 10.10 -1.65 -7.53
C GLU A 61 9.76 -2.61 -6.38
N LYS A 62 10.04 -2.24 -5.12
CA LYS A 62 9.63 -3.04 -3.94
C LYS A 62 8.11 -3.15 -3.84
N ALA A 63 7.38 -2.07 -4.09
CA ALA A 63 5.92 -2.08 -4.06
C ALA A 63 5.31 -3.04 -5.10
N MET A 64 5.98 -3.29 -6.24
CA MET A 64 5.52 -4.29 -7.22
C MET A 64 5.57 -5.73 -6.70
N THR A 65 6.27 -5.99 -5.61
CA THR A 65 6.38 -7.32 -4.98
C THR A 65 5.30 -7.58 -3.93
N ILE A 66 4.52 -6.57 -3.56
CA ILE A 66 3.43 -6.64 -2.60
C ILE A 66 2.39 -7.66 -3.05
N ARG A 67 1.96 -8.52 -2.12
CA ARG A 67 0.90 -9.51 -2.35
C ARG A 67 -0.22 -9.44 -1.34
N THR A 68 0.05 -8.92 -0.15
CA THR A 68 -0.91 -8.84 0.95
C THR A 68 -0.99 -7.43 1.51
N ILE A 69 -2.05 -7.13 2.25
CA ILE A 69 -2.16 -5.84 2.96
C ILE A 69 -1.02 -5.69 3.97
N ASN A 70 -0.65 -6.77 4.66
CA ASN A 70 0.50 -6.74 5.56
C ASN A 70 1.80 -6.32 4.87
N ASP A 71 2.03 -6.75 3.62
CA ASP A 71 3.19 -6.29 2.83
C ASP A 71 3.11 -4.78 2.54
N ILE A 72 1.91 -4.25 2.24
CA ILE A 72 1.71 -2.79 2.06
C ILE A 72 2.09 -2.04 3.34
N LEU A 73 1.60 -2.51 4.49
CA LEU A 73 1.85 -1.86 5.78
C LEU A 73 3.33 -1.88 6.15
N ASP A 74 4.00 -3.02 5.97
CA ASP A 74 5.43 -3.17 6.21
C ASP A 74 6.24 -2.27 5.28
N TYR A 75 5.90 -2.26 3.99
CA TYR A 75 6.52 -1.40 3.01
C TYR A 75 6.42 0.09 3.38
N ILE A 76 5.23 0.58 3.72
CA ILE A 76 5.03 1.99 4.11
C ILE A 76 5.80 2.31 5.40
N GLU A 77 5.83 1.39 6.36
CA GLU A 77 6.57 1.59 7.62
C GLU A 77 8.08 1.73 7.36
N VAL A 78 8.65 0.89 6.50
CA VAL A 78 10.05 0.96 6.08
C VAL A 78 10.34 2.29 5.38
N VAL A 79 9.56 2.64 4.36
CA VAL A 79 9.73 3.88 3.59
C VAL A 79 9.58 5.12 4.49
N ALA A 80 8.52 5.19 5.28
CA ALA A 80 8.30 6.30 6.20
C ALA A 80 9.43 6.42 7.23
N SER A 81 10.01 5.30 7.65
CA SER A 81 11.17 5.31 8.55
C SER A 81 12.43 5.83 7.85
N GLU A 82 12.71 5.41 6.62
CA GLU A 82 13.90 5.85 5.86
C GLU A 82 13.86 7.35 5.54
N HIS A 83 12.69 7.92 5.27
CA HIS A 83 12.54 9.36 4.96
C HIS A 83 12.39 10.27 6.19
N ASN A 84 12.17 9.70 7.38
CA ASN A 84 12.03 10.45 8.63
C ASN A 84 13.33 10.48 9.46
N GLN A 85 14.47 10.12 8.85
CA GLN A 85 15.83 10.25 9.39
C GLN A 85 16.58 11.40 8.73
#